data_AF-A0A845UHD1-F1
#
_entry.id   AF-A0A845UHD1-F1
#
_cell.length_a   1.000
_cell.length_b   1.000
_cell.length_c   1.000
_cell.angle_alpha   90.00
_cell.angle_beta   90.00
_cell.angle_gamma   90.00
#
_symmetry.space_group_name_H-M   'P 1'
#
loop_
_entity.id
_entity.type
_entity.pdbx_description
1 polymer ?
#
loop_
_entity_poly.entity_id
_entity_poly.type
_entity_poly.pdbx_seq_one_letter_code
_entity_poly.pdbx_strand_id
1 'polypeptide(L)'
;MASITPSYDREGEHIGWKVSVRKKGFPSQYQTFRTRKEAEAWAVIIESEMTRGVWRDRSESESTTLKECIERYLSEVTPHKKNQHPEELKLQQWLRRPISKRFMASIRGKDVADVIKDMESEGKSKNTIRLHLAVLSHLFKVAKTEWGMEAISNPCEAVRKPRLPQGRDRRLVDNEETRLLDACRDENPDILYIVRIAIETAMRRSEICGLQWENVNLARRVAMLPDTKNGTVRRVPLSSDALEVLSALPRRIDGLVWDVNADTVTRAFKRCCKRAGIEDLRFHDLRHEATSRLFEKGLNPMQVAAITGHKTLQMLKRYTHLKAEDLAKLLG
;
A
#
# COMPACT_ATOMS: atom_id res chain seq x y z
N MET A 1 7.03 -31.27 -35.72
CA MET A 1 6.87 -32.72 -35.82
C MET A 1 6.92 -33.27 -34.43
N ALA A 2 5.77 -33.72 -33.96
CA ALA A 2 5.63 -34.45 -32.72
C ALA A 2 6.21 -35.86 -32.88
N SER A 3 7.02 -36.30 -31.92
CA SER A 3 7.47 -37.68 -31.79
C SER A 3 6.82 -38.27 -30.54
N ILE A 4 6.21 -39.45 -30.69
CA ILE A 4 5.51 -40.18 -29.63
C ILE A 4 6.21 -41.52 -29.47
N THR A 5 6.79 -41.77 -28.30
CA THR A 5 7.53 -42.99 -27.99
C THR A 5 6.94 -43.68 -26.75
N PRO A 6 6.83 -45.02 -26.75
CA PRO A 6 6.46 -45.76 -25.55
C PRO A 6 7.56 -45.62 -24.49
N SER A 7 7.15 -45.54 -23.22
CA SER A 7 8.01 -45.49 -22.05
C SER A 7 7.85 -46.77 -21.26
N TYR A 8 8.98 -47.34 -20.84
CA TYR A 8 9.06 -48.56 -20.04
C TYR A 8 9.71 -48.25 -18.69
N ASP A 9 9.37 -49.01 -17.66
CA ASP A 9 10.09 -48.98 -16.39
C ASP A 9 11.41 -49.77 -16.46
N ARG A 10 12.05 -49.97 -15.29
CA ARG A 10 13.31 -50.73 -15.18
C ARG A 10 13.13 -52.23 -15.39
N GLU A 11 11.90 -52.74 -15.28
CA GLU A 11 11.54 -54.15 -15.43
C GLU A 11 11.02 -54.47 -16.84
N GLY A 12 10.88 -53.45 -17.69
CA GLY A 12 10.44 -53.56 -19.08
C GLY A 12 8.93 -53.45 -19.26
N GLU A 13 8.18 -53.11 -18.20
CA GLU A 13 6.74 -52.93 -18.28
C GLU A 13 6.39 -51.57 -18.87
N HIS A 14 5.37 -51.54 -19.74
CA HIS A 14 4.94 -50.31 -20.40
C HIS A 14 4.20 -49.40 -19.41
N ILE A 15 4.84 -48.29 -19.05
CA ILE A 15 4.32 -47.32 -18.06
C ILE A 15 3.60 -46.13 -18.70
N GLY A 16 3.68 -45.94 -20.02
CA GLY A 16 2.96 -44.87 -20.72
C GLY A 16 3.66 -44.39 -21.99
N TRP A 17 3.24 -43.24 -22.48
CA TRP A 17 3.69 -42.64 -23.75
C TRP A 17 4.36 -41.30 -23.50
N LYS A 18 5.59 -41.13 -23.99
CA LYS A 18 6.33 -39.87 -24.00
C LYS A 18 6.07 -39.15 -25.31
N VAL A 19 5.67 -37.88 -25.24
CA VAL A 19 5.47 -37.01 -26.40
C VAL A 19 6.51 -35.91 -26.36
N SER A 20 7.12 -35.64 -27.51
CA SER A 20 7.99 -34.49 -27.73
C SER A 20 7.52 -33.70 -28.93
N VAL A 21 7.22 -32.42 -28.77
CA VAL A 21 6.84 -31.52 -29.87
C VAL A 21 8.00 -30.57 -30.15
N ARG A 22 8.55 -30.67 -31.36
CA ARG A 22 9.60 -29.78 -31.86
C ARG A 22 9.10 -29.00 -33.07
N LYS A 23 9.13 -27.66 -32.97
CA LYS A 23 8.79 -26.74 -34.04
C LYS A 23 9.80 -25.59 -34.08
N LYS A 24 10.30 -25.24 -35.28
CA LYS A 24 11.27 -24.17 -35.47
C LYS A 24 10.71 -22.85 -34.93
N GLY A 25 11.48 -22.15 -34.09
CA GLY A 25 11.08 -20.89 -33.45
C GLY A 25 10.31 -21.04 -32.12
N PHE A 26 10.06 -22.27 -31.66
CA PHE A 26 9.43 -22.55 -30.37
C PHE A 26 10.32 -23.47 -29.50
N PRO A 27 10.27 -23.34 -28.17
CA PRO A 27 10.96 -24.27 -27.27
C PRO A 27 10.42 -25.70 -27.43
N SER A 28 11.28 -26.69 -27.25
CA SER A 28 10.86 -28.10 -27.30
C SER A 28 9.97 -28.44 -26.11
N GLN A 29 8.80 -29.01 -26.37
CA GLN A 29 7.84 -29.37 -25.33
C GLN A 29 7.80 -30.88 -25.13
N TYR A 30 7.72 -31.33 -23.88
CA TYR A 30 7.75 -32.74 -23.51
C TYR A 30 6.65 -33.03 -22.49
N GLN A 31 5.86 -34.09 -22.69
CA GLN A 31 4.89 -34.53 -21.71
C GLN A 31 4.66 -36.05 -21.79
N THR A 32 4.28 -36.66 -20.66
CA THR A 32 3.99 -38.09 -20.56
C THR A 32 2.51 -38.34 -20.29
N PHE A 33 1.94 -39.32 -20.99
CA PHE A 33 0.54 -39.72 -20.89
C PHE A 33 0.41 -41.21 -20.61
N ARG A 34 -0.70 -41.64 -20.02
CA ARG A 34 -0.97 -43.07 -19.81
C ARG A 34 -1.37 -43.77 -21.11
N THR A 35 -2.10 -43.07 -21.99
CA THR A 35 -2.58 -43.63 -23.27
C THR A 35 -1.97 -42.93 -24.48
N ARG A 36 -1.79 -43.68 -25.57
CA ARG A 36 -1.31 -43.13 -26.85
C ARG A 36 -2.26 -42.07 -27.41
N LYS A 37 -3.56 -42.27 -27.23
CA LYS A 37 -4.61 -41.38 -27.75
C LYS A 37 -4.56 -39.99 -27.08
N GLU A 38 -4.32 -39.93 -25.77
CA GLU A 38 -4.10 -38.66 -25.06
C GLU A 38 -2.81 -37.98 -25.52
N ALA A 39 -1.74 -38.75 -25.72
CA ALA A 39 -0.48 -38.28 -26.24
C ALA A 39 -0.62 -37.63 -27.64
N GLU A 40 -1.35 -38.28 -28.55
CA GLU A 40 -1.65 -37.77 -29.89
C GLU A 40 -2.52 -36.51 -29.83
N ALA A 41 -3.59 -36.52 -29.02
CA ALA A 41 -4.48 -35.37 -28.87
C ALA A 41 -3.73 -34.14 -28.32
N TRP A 42 -2.87 -34.33 -27.33
CA TRP A 42 -2.05 -33.25 -26.79
C TRP A 42 -1.05 -32.70 -27.83
N ALA A 43 -0.38 -33.58 -28.57
CA ALA A 43 0.53 -33.17 -29.64
C ALA A 43 -0.16 -32.28 -30.68
N VAL A 44 -1.35 -32.67 -31.14
CA VAL A 44 -2.15 -31.92 -32.11
C VAL A 44 -2.55 -30.55 -31.56
N ILE A 45 -2.98 -30.47 -30.29
CA ILE A 45 -3.35 -29.20 -29.66
C ILE A 45 -2.15 -28.26 -29.59
N ILE A 46 -1.00 -28.73 -29.10
CA ILE A 46 0.20 -27.90 -28.97
C ILE A 46 0.72 -27.45 -30.34
N GLU A 47 0.80 -28.35 -31.33
CA GLU A 47 1.20 -27.95 -32.69
C GLU A 47 0.21 -26.94 -33.31
N SER A 48 -1.08 -27.08 -33.06
CA SER A 48 -2.12 -26.14 -33.49
C SER A 48 -1.97 -24.77 -32.82
N GLU A 49 -1.79 -24.73 -31.49
CA GLU A 49 -1.58 -23.49 -30.74
C GLU A 49 -0.30 -22.77 -31.20
N MET A 50 0.79 -23.51 -31.43
CA MET A 50 2.05 -22.95 -31.96
C MET A 50 1.88 -22.45 -33.39
N THR A 51 1.03 -23.09 -34.20
CA THR A 51 0.74 -22.64 -35.58
C THR A 51 -0.09 -21.37 -35.59
N ARG A 52 -1.04 -21.26 -34.68
CA ARG A 52 -1.92 -20.09 -34.53
C ARG A 52 -1.24 -18.93 -33.81
N GLY A 53 -0.02 -19.10 -33.32
CA GLY A 53 0.71 -18.08 -32.55
C GLY A 53 0.08 -17.76 -31.18
N VAL A 54 -0.79 -18.63 -30.67
CA VAL A 54 -1.46 -18.47 -29.37
C VAL A 54 -0.81 -19.28 -28.25
N TRP A 55 0.14 -20.15 -28.61
CA TRP A 55 0.87 -20.96 -27.64
C TRP A 55 1.68 -20.08 -26.69
N ARG A 56 1.62 -20.41 -25.40
CA ARG A 56 2.45 -19.84 -24.35
C ARG A 56 2.97 -20.97 -23.48
N ASP A 57 4.21 -20.86 -23.03
CA ASP A 57 4.77 -21.84 -22.11
C ASP A 57 4.03 -21.79 -20.77
N ARG A 58 3.59 -22.97 -20.31
CA ARG A 58 2.89 -23.16 -19.03
C ARG A 58 3.72 -23.94 -18.02
N SER A 59 4.81 -24.56 -18.46
CA SER A 59 5.59 -25.54 -17.69
C SER A 59 5.97 -24.98 -16.33
N GLU A 60 6.59 -23.79 -16.32
CA GLU A 60 7.04 -23.10 -15.11
C GLU A 60 5.87 -22.80 -14.14
N SER A 61 4.72 -22.38 -14.65
CA SER A 61 3.55 -22.09 -13.80
C SER A 61 2.83 -23.33 -13.28
N GLU A 62 3.00 -24.47 -13.95
CA GLU A 62 2.44 -25.76 -13.56
C GLU A 62 3.34 -26.50 -12.58
N SER A 63 4.65 -26.24 -12.58
CA SER A 63 5.63 -26.82 -11.65
C SER A 63 5.87 -25.96 -10.41
N THR A 64 5.64 -24.65 -10.48
CA THR A 64 5.99 -23.72 -9.40
C THR A 64 4.77 -23.33 -8.58
N THR A 65 4.87 -23.49 -7.26
CA THR A 65 3.84 -23.16 -6.27
C THR A 65 3.85 -21.68 -5.91
N LEU A 66 2.71 -21.19 -5.39
CA LEU A 66 2.65 -19.84 -4.84
C LEU A 66 3.65 -19.62 -3.70
N LYS A 67 3.93 -20.65 -2.90
CA LYS A 67 4.93 -20.61 -1.83
C LYS A 67 6.31 -20.29 -2.39
N GLU A 68 6.77 -21.04 -3.39
CA GLU A 68 8.09 -20.83 -4.03
C GLU A 68 8.16 -19.44 -4.68
N CYS A 69 7.07 -19.01 -5.34
CA CYS A 69 6.98 -17.66 -5.87
C CYS A 69 7.05 -16.58 -4.77
N ILE A 70 6.43 -16.78 -3.60
CA ILE A 70 6.52 -15.83 -2.49
C ILE A 70 7.93 -15.78 -1.93
N GLU A 71 8.58 -16.92 -1.73
CA GLU A 71 9.96 -17.00 -1.24
C GLU A 71 10.93 -16.31 -2.21
N ARG A 72 10.77 -16.56 -3.51
CA ARG A 72 11.51 -15.86 -4.58
C ARG A 72 11.21 -14.36 -4.60
N TYR A 73 9.96 -13.96 -4.39
CA TYR A 73 9.58 -12.54 -4.32
C TYR A 73 10.23 -11.82 -3.13
N LEU A 74 10.34 -12.52 -2.00
CA LEU A 74 10.97 -12.01 -0.78
C LEU A 74 12.48 -11.84 -0.95
N SER A 75 13.14 -12.68 -1.74
CA SER A 75 14.59 -12.56 -2.01
C SER A 75 14.92 -11.60 -3.15
N GLU A 76 14.16 -11.60 -4.24
CA GLU A 76 14.52 -10.87 -5.46
C GLU A 76 13.86 -9.48 -5.54
N VAL A 77 12.63 -9.31 -5.06
CA VAL A 77 11.84 -8.09 -5.30
C VAL A 77 11.72 -7.22 -4.06
N THR A 78 11.42 -7.85 -2.93
CA THR A 78 11.17 -7.16 -1.66
C THR A 78 12.36 -6.31 -1.20
N PRO A 79 13.64 -6.74 -1.29
CA PRO A 79 14.78 -5.95 -0.82
C PRO A 79 14.96 -4.63 -1.55
N HIS A 80 14.55 -4.55 -2.82
CA HIS A 80 14.62 -3.32 -3.61
C HIS A 80 13.46 -2.35 -3.33
N LYS A 81 12.49 -2.73 -2.49
CA LYS A 81 11.37 -1.88 -2.11
C LYS A 81 11.63 -1.10 -0.84
N LYS A 82 11.04 0.09 -0.76
CA LYS A 82 11.17 1.01 0.38
C LYS A 82 10.44 0.56 1.66
N ASN A 83 9.40 -0.28 1.52
CA ASN A 83 8.53 -0.74 2.62
C ASN A 83 8.59 -2.27 2.77
N GLN A 84 9.78 -2.79 3.05
CA GLN A 84 10.06 -4.22 3.13
C GLN A 84 9.24 -4.90 4.24
N HIS A 85 9.40 -4.46 5.48
CA HIS A 85 8.85 -5.15 6.64
C HIS A 85 7.31 -5.30 6.63
N PRO A 86 6.51 -4.26 6.33
CA PRO A 86 5.06 -4.45 6.23
C PRO A 86 4.65 -5.39 5.10
N GLU A 87 5.38 -5.41 3.98
CA GLU A 87 5.10 -6.30 2.84
C GLU A 87 5.44 -7.74 3.18
N GLU A 88 6.60 -7.97 3.80
CA GLU A 88 7.05 -9.26 4.30
C GLU A 88 6.02 -9.88 5.24
N LEU A 89 5.52 -9.13 6.24
CA LEU A 89 4.48 -9.59 7.15
C LEU A 89 3.19 -10.03 6.42
N LYS A 90 2.88 -9.43 5.27
CA LYS A 90 1.71 -9.83 4.46
C LYS A 90 1.99 -11.12 3.71
N LEU A 91 3.17 -11.24 3.11
CA LEU A 91 3.61 -12.43 2.39
C LEU A 91 3.75 -13.64 3.32
N GLN A 92 4.28 -13.45 4.53
CA GLN A 92 4.32 -14.47 5.57
C GLN A 92 2.92 -14.96 5.97
N GLN A 93 1.92 -14.07 6.01
CA GLN A 93 0.53 -14.49 6.22
C GLN A 93 -0.06 -15.25 5.04
N TRP A 94 0.38 -14.98 3.80
CA TRP A 94 0.00 -15.78 2.64
C TRP A 94 0.63 -17.18 2.69
N LEU A 95 1.90 -17.29 3.10
CA LEU A 95 2.59 -18.57 3.26
C LEU A 95 1.88 -19.53 4.21
N ARG A 96 1.27 -19.00 5.29
CA ARG A 96 0.52 -19.78 6.28
C ARG A 96 -0.82 -20.32 5.77
N ARG A 97 -1.33 -19.84 4.63
CA ARG A 97 -2.63 -20.26 4.09
C ARG A 97 -2.49 -21.48 3.17
N PRO A 98 -3.48 -22.38 3.11
CA PRO A 98 -3.44 -23.55 2.23
C PRO A 98 -3.20 -23.22 0.75
N ILE A 99 -3.65 -22.05 0.29
CA ILE A 99 -3.45 -21.57 -1.10
C ILE A 99 -1.97 -21.46 -1.49
N SER A 100 -1.05 -21.28 -0.53
CA SER A 100 0.39 -21.17 -0.82
C SER A 100 0.97 -22.46 -1.43
N LYS A 101 0.38 -23.61 -1.09
CA LYS A 101 0.83 -24.93 -1.58
C LYS A 101 0.34 -25.24 -3.00
N ARG A 102 -0.47 -24.38 -3.61
CA ARG A 102 -1.03 -24.61 -4.94
C ARG A 102 -0.09 -24.08 -6.02
N PHE A 103 -0.04 -24.79 -7.15
CA PHE A 103 0.65 -24.35 -8.37
C PHE A 103 0.05 -23.07 -8.92
N MET A 104 0.89 -22.16 -9.41
CA MET A 104 0.51 -20.85 -9.94
C MET A 104 -0.56 -20.96 -11.03
N ALA A 105 -0.45 -21.95 -11.93
CA ALA A 105 -1.42 -22.22 -12.99
C ALA A 105 -2.82 -22.62 -12.47
N SER A 106 -2.91 -23.18 -11.27
CA SER A 106 -4.16 -23.69 -10.71
C SER A 106 -4.96 -22.65 -9.93
N ILE A 107 -4.35 -21.51 -9.57
CA ILE A 107 -4.97 -20.51 -8.69
C ILE A 107 -5.96 -19.66 -9.49
N ARG A 108 -7.22 -19.67 -9.06
CA ARG A 108 -8.32 -18.94 -9.68
C ARG A 108 -8.79 -17.79 -8.80
N GLY A 109 -9.57 -16.88 -9.39
CA GLY A 109 -10.21 -15.78 -8.64
C GLY A 109 -11.07 -16.28 -7.48
N LYS A 110 -11.75 -17.42 -7.62
CA LYS A 110 -12.51 -18.04 -6.52
C LYS A 110 -11.63 -18.34 -5.30
N ASP A 111 -10.43 -18.90 -5.52
CA ASP A 111 -9.52 -19.28 -4.44
C ASP A 111 -9.05 -18.02 -3.66
N VAL A 112 -8.78 -16.93 -4.39
CA VAL A 112 -8.47 -15.63 -3.78
C VAL A 112 -9.67 -15.04 -3.05
N ALA A 113 -10.89 -15.19 -3.59
CA ALA A 113 -12.12 -14.70 -2.96
C ALA A 113 -12.43 -15.44 -1.65
N ASP A 114 -12.16 -16.74 -1.56
CA ASP A 114 -12.33 -17.50 -0.33
C ASP A 114 -11.32 -17.05 0.74
N VAL A 115 -10.06 -16.77 0.36
CA VAL A 115 -9.08 -16.15 1.28
C VAL A 115 -9.51 -14.75 1.74
N ILE A 116 -10.15 -13.96 0.89
CA ILE A 116 -10.71 -12.66 1.29
C ILE A 116 -11.76 -12.86 2.39
N LYS A 117 -12.67 -13.81 2.23
CA LYS A 117 -13.70 -14.12 3.25
C LYS A 117 -13.07 -14.58 4.56
N ASP A 118 -12.03 -15.41 4.50
CA ASP A 118 -11.28 -15.83 5.69
C ASP A 118 -10.64 -14.63 6.39
N MET A 119 -10.05 -13.70 5.64
CA MET A 119 -9.50 -12.47 6.23
C MET A 119 -10.59 -11.57 6.86
N GLU A 120 -11.79 -11.55 6.27
CA GLU A 120 -12.93 -10.82 6.83
C GLU A 120 -13.43 -11.48 8.12
N SER A 121 -13.51 -12.81 8.19
CA SER A 121 -13.90 -13.55 9.40
C SER A 121 -12.83 -13.46 10.51
N GLU A 122 -11.56 -13.33 10.14
CA GLU A 122 -10.46 -12.97 11.05
C GLU A 122 -10.54 -11.51 11.57
N GLY A 123 -11.52 -10.72 11.13
CA GLY A 123 -11.72 -9.34 11.57
C GLY A 123 -10.75 -8.32 10.94
N LYS A 124 -10.10 -8.66 9.81
CA LYS A 124 -9.18 -7.72 9.15
C LYS A 124 -9.94 -6.57 8.51
N SER A 125 -9.38 -5.36 8.63
CA SER A 125 -9.95 -4.19 7.97
C SER A 125 -9.94 -4.34 6.45
N LYS A 126 -10.94 -3.75 5.78
CA LYS A 126 -11.04 -3.73 4.31
C LYS A 126 -9.78 -3.16 3.64
N ASN A 127 -9.14 -2.16 4.26
CA ASN A 127 -7.88 -1.60 3.76
C ASN A 127 -6.72 -2.59 3.89
N THR A 128 -6.64 -3.31 5.01
CA THR A 128 -5.64 -4.37 5.21
C THR A 128 -5.77 -5.43 4.11
N ILE A 129 -6.98 -5.92 3.84
CA ILE A 129 -7.24 -6.91 2.79
C ILE A 129 -6.80 -6.39 1.42
N ARG A 130 -7.14 -5.13 1.07
CA ARG A 130 -6.69 -4.53 -0.19
C ARG A 130 -5.17 -4.47 -0.32
N LEU A 131 -4.46 -4.19 0.77
CA LEU A 131 -3.00 -4.18 0.76
C LEU A 131 -2.43 -5.60 0.57
N HIS A 132 -3.04 -6.63 1.17
CA HIS A 132 -2.66 -8.03 0.88
C HIS A 132 -2.86 -8.38 -0.59
N LEU A 133 -4.00 -8.00 -1.17
CA LEU A 133 -4.30 -8.24 -2.58
C LEU A 133 -3.37 -7.46 -3.51
N ALA A 134 -2.95 -6.25 -3.14
CA ALA A 134 -2.02 -5.45 -3.94
C ALA A 134 -0.65 -6.13 -4.06
N VAL A 135 -0.12 -6.65 -2.96
CA VAL A 135 1.15 -7.38 -2.95
C VAL A 135 1.04 -8.67 -3.77
N LEU A 136 -0.02 -9.46 -3.55
CA LEU A 136 -0.25 -10.69 -4.32
C LEU A 136 -0.42 -10.41 -5.81
N SER A 137 -1.20 -9.39 -6.17
CA SER A 137 -1.42 -8.97 -7.56
C SER A 137 -0.11 -8.57 -8.25
N HIS A 138 0.80 -7.90 -7.53
CA HIS A 138 2.12 -7.56 -8.06
C HIS A 138 3.03 -8.80 -8.19
N LEU A 139 2.96 -9.75 -7.27
CA LEU A 139 3.69 -11.02 -7.40
C LEU A 139 3.28 -11.75 -8.68
N PHE A 140 1.98 -11.87 -8.96
CA PHE A 140 1.50 -12.46 -10.22
C PHE A 140 1.94 -11.66 -11.46
N LYS A 141 2.05 -10.33 -11.34
CA LYS A 141 2.58 -9.49 -12.42
C LYS A 141 4.05 -9.82 -12.71
N VAL A 142 4.90 -9.85 -11.67
CA VAL A 142 6.33 -10.20 -11.80
C VAL A 142 6.49 -11.61 -12.34
N ALA A 143 5.74 -12.57 -11.81
CA ALA A 143 5.77 -13.95 -12.30
C ALA A 143 5.50 -14.03 -13.81
N LYS A 144 4.50 -13.27 -14.27
CA LYS A 144 4.12 -13.19 -15.68
C LYS A 144 5.16 -12.48 -16.56
N THR A 145 5.79 -11.40 -16.08
CA THR A 145 6.65 -10.54 -16.91
C THR A 145 8.13 -10.84 -16.81
N GLU A 146 8.58 -11.41 -15.69
CA GLU A 146 10.00 -11.56 -15.36
C GLU A 146 10.39 -13.02 -15.08
N TRP A 147 9.46 -13.87 -14.63
CA TRP A 147 9.74 -15.28 -14.33
C TRP A 147 9.26 -16.27 -15.41
N GLY A 148 8.96 -15.77 -16.62
CA GLY A 148 8.61 -16.63 -17.75
C GLY A 148 7.23 -17.29 -17.68
N MET A 149 6.39 -16.94 -16.69
CA MET A 149 5.04 -17.50 -16.56
C MET A 149 4.01 -16.72 -17.41
N GLU A 150 4.32 -16.48 -18.69
CA GLU A 150 3.52 -15.57 -19.54
C GLU A 150 2.06 -16.02 -19.75
N ALA A 151 1.80 -17.32 -19.59
CA ALA A 151 0.48 -17.92 -19.75
C ALA A 151 -0.47 -17.67 -18.58
N ILE A 152 0.03 -17.25 -17.40
CA ILE A 152 -0.83 -17.07 -16.23
C ILE A 152 -1.69 -15.80 -16.35
N SER A 153 -2.85 -15.87 -15.71
CA SER A 153 -3.69 -14.71 -15.44
C SER A 153 -3.51 -14.25 -14.00
N ASN A 154 -3.81 -12.99 -13.70
CA ASN A 154 -3.76 -12.48 -12.34
C ASN A 154 -5.11 -12.76 -11.63
N PRO A 155 -5.19 -13.71 -10.69
CA PRO A 155 -6.45 -14.04 -10.03
C PRO A 155 -6.98 -12.88 -9.17
N CYS A 156 -6.11 -11.94 -8.78
CA CYS A 156 -6.51 -10.75 -8.02
C CYS A 156 -7.28 -9.70 -8.85
N GLU A 157 -7.23 -9.79 -10.18
CA GLU A 157 -8.01 -8.93 -11.08
C GLU A 157 -9.44 -9.46 -11.27
N ALA A 158 -9.62 -10.78 -11.11
CA ALA A 158 -10.92 -11.45 -11.21
C ALA A 158 -11.78 -11.34 -9.94
N VAL A 159 -11.27 -10.73 -8.86
CA VAL A 159 -11.99 -10.61 -7.57
C VAL A 159 -12.48 -9.21 -7.30
N ARG A 160 -13.69 -9.12 -6.72
CA ARG A 160 -14.22 -7.86 -6.22
C ARG A 160 -13.45 -7.45 -4.96
N LYS A 161 -12.68 -6.38 -5.06
CA LYS A 161 -11.94 -5.81 -3.93
C LYS A 161 -12.90 -5.16 -2.93
N PRO A 162 -12.67 -5.27 -1.60
CA PRO A 162 -13.47 -4.57 -0.61
C PRO A 162 -13.54 -3.07 -0.90
N ARG A 163 -14.74 -2.49 -0.75
CA ARG A 163 -14.93 -1.03 -0.81
C ARG A 163 -14.35 -0.39 0.44
N LEU A 164 -13.44 0.56 0.26
CA LEU A 164 -12.91 1.33 1.38
C LEU A 164 -14.02 2.20 1.97
N PRO A 165 -14.05 2.37 3.30
CA PRO A 165 -14.89 3.40 3.90
C PRO A 165 -14.46 4.78 3.37
N GLN A 166 -15.39 5.74 3.41
CA GLN A 166 -15.06 7.12 3.11
C GLN A 166 -13.99 7.64 4.09
N GLY A 167 -13.28 8.69 3.66
CA GLY A 167 -12.38 9.42 4.56
C GLY A 167 -13.13 9.91 5.80
N ARG A 168 -12.41 10.04 6.92
CA ARG A 168 -12.97 10.66 8.13
C ARG A 168 -13.06 12.16 7.91
N ASP A 169 -14.14 12.78 8.38
CA ASP A 169 -14.33 14.25 8.34
C ASP A 169 -14.43 14.83 9.77
N ARG A 170 -13.85 14.13 10.75
CA ARG A 170 -13.80 14.56 12.13
C ARG A 170 -12.98 15.85 12.27
N ARG A 171 -13.61 16.88 12.84
CA ARG A 171 -13.02 18.19 13.18
C ARG A 171 -13.16 18.47 14.66
N LEU A 172 -12.30 19.31 15.24
CA LEU A 172 -12.46 19.77 16.62
C LEU A 172 -13.76 20.58 16.73
N VAL A 173 -14.60 20.28 17.71
CA VAL A 173 -15.89 20.96 17.92
C VAL A 173 -15.95 21.65 19.28
N ASP A 174 -16.75 22.71 19.38
CA ASP A 174 -16.98 23.46 20.62
C ASP A 174 -15.67 23.82 21.36
N ASN A 175 -15.52 23.35 22.59
CA ASN A 175 -14.35 23.56 23.44
C ASN A 175 -13.35 22.37 23.43
N GLU A 176 -13.45 21.45 22.46
CA GLU A 176 -12.57 20.27 22.39
C GLU A 176 -11.11 20.65 22.26
N GLU A 177 -10.78 21.69 21.50
CA GLU A 177 -9.40 22.15 21.36
C GLU A 177 -8.82 22.57 22.71
N THR A 178 -9.53 23.41 23.46
CA THR A 178 -9.10 23.85 24.79
C THR A 178 -8.91 22.67 25.73
N ARG A 179 -9.91 21.79 25.84
CA ARG A 179 -9.84 20.58 26.68
C ARG A 179 -8.69 19.65 26.28
N LEU A 180 -8.46 19.49 24.98
CA LEU A 180 -7.37 18.68 24.45
C LEU A 180 -6.01 19.26 24.83
N LEU A 181 -5.82 20.57 24.63
CA LEU A 181 -4.56 21.25 24.94
C LEU A 181 -4.28 21.22 26.45
N ASP A 182 -5.27 21.42 27.30
CA ASP A 182 -5.12 21.29 28.76
C ASP A 182 -4.73 19.86 29.15
N ALA A 183 -5.41 18.84 28.61
CA ALA A 183 -5.05 17.45 28.84
C ALA A 183 -3.64 17.09 28.34
N CYS A 184 -3.19 17.70 27.23
CA CYS A 184 -1.82 17.53 26.73
C CYS A 184 -0.79 18.20 27.63
N ARG A 185 -1.09 19.39 28.18
CA ARG A 185 -0.23 20.10 29.13
C ARG A 185 0.05 19.23 30.36
N ASP A 186 -0.98 18.60 30.88
CA ASP A 186 -0.90 17.72 32.05
C ASP A 186 -0.20 16.37 31.76
N GLU A 187 -0.09 15.97 30.49
CA GLU A 187 0.56 14.72 30.09
C GLU A 187 2.07 14.90 29.91
N ASN A 188 2.45 15.83 29.03
CA ASN A 188 3.84 16.13 28.70
C ASN A 188 3.88 17.43 27.86
N PRO A 189 4.72 18.43 28.22
CA PRO A 189 4.89 19.65 27.43
C PRO A 189 5.16 19.43 25.93
N ASP A 190 5.96 18.43 25.57
CA ASP A 190 6.26 18.11 24.16
C ASP A 190 5.00 17.70 23.39
N ILE A 191 4.10 16.96 24.03
CA ILE A 191 2.84 16.52 23.40
C ILE A 191 1.93 17.72 23.15
N LEU A 192 1.85 18.67 24.10
CA LEU A 192 1.13 19.93 23.91
C LEU A 192 1.68 20.69 22.70
N TYR A 193 2.99 20.88 22.63
CA TYR A 193 3.63 21.61 21.54
C TYR A 193 3.46 20.90 20.19
N ILE A 194 3.58 19.58 20.14
CA ILE A 194 3.36 18.79 18.93
C ILE A 194 1.91 18.88 18.44
N VAL A 195 0.92 18.87 19.34
CA VAL A 195 -0.49 19.02 18.98
C VAL A 195 -0.76 20.42 18.43
N ARG A 196 -0.24 21.48 19.07
CA ARG A 196 -0.32 22.86 18.55
C ARG A 196 0.27 22.96 17.15
N ILE A 197 1.48 22.42 16.94
CA ILE A 197 2.15 22.41 15.63
C ILE A 197 1.33 21.63 14.60
N ALA A 198 0.70 20.51 14.97
CA ALA A 198 -0.14 19.74 14.05
C ALA A 198 -1.35 20.54 13.55
N ILE A 199 -2.01 21.30 14.44
CA ILE A 199 -3.17 22.15 14.13
C ILE A 199 -2.75 23.35 13.27
N GLU A 200 -1.57 23.93 13.52
CA GLU A 200 -1.13 25.15 12.82
C GLU A 200 -0.52 24.91 11.45
N THR A 201 0.07 23.74 11.21
CA THR A 201 0.95 23.51 10.03
C THR A 201 0.41 22.48 9.05
N ALA A 202 -0.61 21.72 9.45
CA ALA A 202 -1.14 20.57 8.71
C ALA A 202 -0.07 19.50 8.37
N MET A 203 1.09 19.49 9.04
CA MET A 203 2.13 18.49 8.80
C MET A 203 1.66 17.08 9.18
N ARG A 204 2.19 16.06 8.50
CA ARG A 204 1.96 14.66 8.90
C ARG A 204 2.69 14.40 10.23
N ARG A 205 2.14 13.52 11.07
CA ARG A 205 2.75 13.10 12.35
C ARG A 205 4.24 12.78 12.24
N SER A 206 4.63 11.99 11.24
CA SER A 206 6.04 11.64 11.01
C SER A 206 6.90 12.81 10.52
N GLU A 207 6.32 13.76 9.78
CA GLU A 207 7.00 15.00 9.37
C GLU A 207 7.28 15.87 10.61
N ILE A 208 6.33 15.95 11.54
CA ILE A 208 6.51 16.69 12.80
C ILE A 208 7.60 16.03 13.66
N CYS A 209 7.46 14.74 13.96
CA CYS A 209 8.41 14.02 14.81
C CYS A 209 9.84 13.96 14.23
N GLY A 210 9.97 13.95 12.90
CA GLY A 210 11.26 13.93 12.21
C GLY A 210 11.80 15.32 11.85
N LEU A 211 11.18 16.41 12.32
CA LEU A 211 11.61 17.76 12.00
C LEU A 211 12.96 18.05 12.66
N GLN A 212 13.89 18.63 11.89
CA GLN A 212 15.22 19.03 12.36
C GLN A 212 15.36 20.54 12.37
N TRP A 213 16.11 21.08 13.34
CA TRP A 213 16.37 22.51 13.49
C TRP A 213 17.03 23.14 12.27
N GLU A 214 17.93 22.42 11.59
CA GLU A 214 18.55 22.86 10.32
C GLU A 214 17.51 23.18 9.23
N ASN A 215 16.34 22.56 9.30
CA ASN A 215 15.26 22.74 8.34
C ASN A 215 14.22 23.78 8.79
N VAL A 216 14.41 24.41 9.96
CA VAL A 216 13.49 25.42 10.49
C VAL A 216 14.14 26.80 10.41
N ASN A 217 13.58 27.67 9.57
CA ASN A 217 13.98 29.06 9.50
C ASN A 217 12.94 29.96 10.17
N LEU A 218 13.20 30.34 11.42
CA LEU A 218 12.28 31.18 12.22
C LEU A 218 12.15 32.59 11.64
N ALA A 219 13.24 33.20 11.16
CA ALA A 219 13.23 34.54 10.58
C ALA A 219 12.36 34.62 9.32
N ARG A 220 12.48 33.63 8.44
CA ARG A 220 11.65 33.51 7.23
C ARG A 220 10.29 32.89 7.49
N ARG A 221 10.02 32.42 8.71
CA ARG A 221 8.79 31.73 9.13
C ARG A 221 8.46 30.51 8.28
N VAL A 222 9.45 29.69 7.97
CA VAL A 222 9.29 28.50 7.10
C VAL A 222 9.99 27.29 7.70
N ALA A 223 9.28 26.17 7.76
CA ALA A 223 9.87 24.85 7.94
C ALA A 223 10.01 24.15 6.59
N MET A 224 11.19 23.63 6.30
CA MET A 224 11.45 22.78 5.14
C MET A 224 11.25 21.32 5.53
N LEU A 225 10.49 20.59 4.73
CA LEU A 225 10.39 19.14 4.84
C LEU A 225 11.24 18.55 3.72
N PRO A 226 12.44 18.02 4.03
CA PRO A 226 13.28 17.37 3.04
C PRO A 226 12.58 16.13 2.50
N ASP A 227 13.01 15.64 1.33
CA ASP A 227 12.47 14.41 0.75
C ASP A 227 12.83 13.22 1.63
N THR A 228 11.97 12.96 2.61
CA THR A 228 12.03 11.77 3.42
C THR A 228 11.18 10.71 2.75
N LYS A 229 11.83 10.07 1.78
CA LYS A 229 11.57 8.71 1.33
C LYS A 229 10.49 8.54 0.24
N ASN A 230 9.76 9.55 -0.25
CA ASN A 230 8.83 9.47 -1.42
C ASN A 230 8.03 10.78 -1.70
N GLY A 231 8.53 11.94 -1.27
CA GLY A 231 7.79 13.21 -1.29
C GLY A 231 8.55 14.31 -2.03
N THR A 232 7.82 15.21 -2.69
CA THR A 232 8.43 16.45 -3.17
C THR A 232 8.87 17.29 -1.97
N VAL A 233 10.07 17.87 -2.03
CA VAL A 233 10.52 18.88 -1.05
C VAL A 233 9.41 19.91 -0.89
N ARG A 234 9.00 20.16 0.35
CA ARG A 234 7.89 21.05 0.65
C ARG A 234 8.30 22.08 1.69
N ARG A 235 7.88 23.32 1.48
CA ARG A 235 8.04 24.40 2.45
C ARG A 235 6.70 24.66 3.10
N VAL A 236 6.68 24.58 4.42
CA VAL A 236 5.49 24.78 5.25
C VAL A 236 5.62 26.14 5.93
N PRO A 237 4.72 27.10 5.67
CA PRO A 237 4.71 28.38 6.36
C PRO A 237 4.35 28.18 7.83
N LEU A 238 4.98 28.95 8.70
CA LEU A 238 4.76 28.92 10.15
C LEU A 238 3.90 30.12 10.57
N SER A 239 2.72 29.82 11.11
CA SER A 239 1.86 30.81 11.77
C SER A 239 2.56 31.43 12.98
N SER A 240 1.98 32.49 13.54
CA SER A 240 2.56 33.17 14.71
C SER A 240 2.60 32.22 15.91
N ASP A 241 1.55 31.42 16.09
CA ASP A 241 1.45 30.42 17.15
C ASP A 241 2.45 29.27 16.95
N ALA A 242 2.66 28.82 15.71
CA ALA A 242 3.70 27.84 15.42
C ALA A 242 5.11 28.37 15.73
N LEU A 243 5.36 29.66 15.47
CA LEU A 243 6.63 30.30 15.80
C LEU A 243 6.82 30.47 17.30
N GLU A 244 5.77 30.85 18.02
CA GLU A 244 5.80 30.95 19.48
C GLU A 244 6.24 29.61 20.08
N VAL A 245 5.61 28.51 19.64
CA VAL A 245 5.98 27.16 20.08
C VAL A 245 7.44 26.83 19.75
N LEU A 246 7.85 26.99 18.48
CA LEU A 246 9.21 26.61 18.06
C LEU A 246 10.31 27.52 18.65
N SER A 247 9.98 28.77 18.98
CA SER A 247 10.93 29.70 19.61
C SER A 247 11.16 29.39 21.08
N ALA A 248 10.17 28.80 21.76
CA ALA A 248 10.26 28.40 23.16
C ALA A 248 11.03 27.10 23.38
N LEU A 249 11.28 26.31 22.32
CA LEU A 249 11.93 25.00 22.44
C LEU A 249 13.46 25.09 22.46
N PRO A 250 14.13 24.25 23.27
CA PRO A 250 15.58 24.18 23.27
C PRO A 250 16.13 23.65 21.94
N ARG A 251 17.36 24.06 21.61
CA ARG A 251 18.11 23.51 20.48
C ARG A 251 18.83 22.25 20.92
N ARG A 252 18.35 21.09 20.45
CA ARG A 252 18.93 19.79 20.78
C ARG A 252 20.24 19.57 20.01
N ILE A 253 21.15 18.82 20.61
CA ILE A 253 22.47 18.50 20.05
C ILE A 253 22.34 17.55 18.84
N ASP A 254 21.37 16.63 18.88
CA ASP A 254 21.07 15.70 17.78
C ASP A 254 20.39 16.35 16.57
N GLY A 255 20.14 17.67 16.64
CA GLY A 255 19.52 18.45 15.57
C GLY A 255 18.00 18.27 15.46
N LEU A 256 17.38 17.32 16.16
CA LEU A 256 15.94 17.14 16.13
C LEU A 256 15.22 18.27 16.89
N VAL A 257 13.99 18.58 16.47
CA VAL A 257 13.12 19.50 17.20
C VAL A 257 12.49 18.79 18.42
N TRP A 258 12.21 17.49 18.31
CA TRP A 258 11.50 16.72 19.34
C TRP A 258 12.22 15.42 19.69
N ASP A 259 12.14 15.01 20.95
CA ASP A 259 12.65 13.72 21.43
C ASP A 259 11.56 12.64 21.48
N VAL A 260 10.81 12.50 20.39
CA VAL A 260 9.66 11.59 20.42
C VAL A 260 9.42 10.94 19.08
N ASN A 261 9.24 9.62 19.12
CA ASN A 261 8.82 8.88 17.95
C ASN A 261 7.31 9.00 17.71
N ALA A 262 6.91 8.79 16.45
CA ALA A 262 5.55 9.01 16.00
C ALA A 262 4.50 8.11 16.69
N ASP A 263 4.88 6.91 17.13
CA ASP A 263 3.97 5.98 17.80
C ASP A 263 3.79 6.34 19.28
N THR A 264 4.80 6.91 19.93
CA THR A 264 4.68 7.49 21.27
C THR A 264 3.71 8.67 21.25
N VAL A 265 3.82 9.59 20.28
CA VAL A 265 2.86 10.70 20.10
C VAL A 265 1.44 10.18 19.97
N THR A 266 1.22 9.11 19.20
CA THR A 266 -0.12 8.55 18.98
C THR A 266 -0.71 7.95 20.25
N ARG A 267 0.12 7.25 21.04
CA ARG A 267 -0.30 6.68 22.32
C ARG A 267 -0.62 7.77 23.33
N ALA A 268 0.24 8.79 23.44
CA ALA A 268 0.01 9.93 24.32
C ALA A 268 -1.24 10.72 23.93
N PHE A 269 -1.42 11.02 22.64
CA PHE A 269 -2.60 11.71 22.13
C PHE A 269 -3.91 10.99 22.47
N LYS A 270 -3.94 9.65 22.33
CA LYS A 270 -5.11 8.84 22.73
C LYS A 270 -5.41 8.97 24.22
N ARG A 271 -4.39 9.00 25.09
CA ARG A 271 -4.58 9.23 26.54
C ARG A 271 -5.12 10.63 26.82
N CYS A 272 -4.60 11.65 26.11
CA CYS A 272 -5.07 13.03 26.23
C CYS A 272 -6.55 13.15 25.80
N CYS A 273 -6.95 12.55 24.68
CA CYS A 273 -8.35 12.52 24.25
C CYS A 273 -9.25 11.86 25.29
N LYS A 274 -8.82 10.72 25.86
CA LYS A 274 -9.56 10.04 26.93
C LYS A 274 -9.73 10.92 28.16
N ARG A 275 -8.66 11.60 28.61
CA ARG A 275 -8.70 12.53 29.76
C ARG A 275 -9.60 13.74 29.48
N ALA A 276 -9.53 14.27 28.27
CA ALA A 276 -10.33 15.40 27.83
C ALA A 276 -11.80 15.05 27.62
N GLY A 277 -12.20 13.77 27.58
CA GLY A 277 -13.57 13.36 27.24
C GLY A 277 -13.89 13.60 25.76
N ILE A 278 -12.94 13.34 24.86
CA ILE A 278 -13.07 13.53 23.42
C ILE A 278 -13.20 12.16 22.76
N GLU A 279 -14.32 11.96 22.08
CA GLU A 279 -14.63 10.72 21.38
C GLU A 279 -14.26 10.78 19.90
N ASP A 280 -13.86 9.62 19.38
CA ASP A 280 -13.50 9.38 17.97
C ASP A 280 -12.60 10.46 17.33
N LEU A 281 -11.61 10.99 18.07
CA LEU A 281 -10.57 11.87 17.52
C LEU A 281 -9.23 11.13 17.42
N ARG A 282 -8.58 11.22 16.26
CA ARG A 282 -7.23 10.68 16.02
C ARG A 282 -6.26 11.83 15.77
N PHE A 283 -4.97 11.60 16.04
CA PHE A 283 -3.94 12.61 15.77
C PHE A 283 -3.93 13.07 14.30
N HIS A 284 -4.23 12.15 13.36
CA HIS A 284 -4.31 12.50 11.94
C HIS A 284 -5.49 13.42 11.60
N ASP A 285 -6.54 13.43 12.43
CA ASP A 285 -7.69 14.32 12.25
C ASP A 285 -7.27 15.79 12.52
N LEU A 286 -6.18 16.05 13.27
CA LEU A 286 -5.63 17.41 13.44
C LEU A 286 -5.10 18.00 12.13
N ARG A 287 -4.51 17.18 11.25
CA ARG A 287 -4.13 17.64 9.91
C ARG A 287 -5.35 18.01 9.07
N HIS A 288 -6.46 17.32 9.30
CA HIS A 288 -7.75 17.61 8.70
C HIS A 288 -8.31 18.94 9.16
N GLU A 289 -8.27 19.16 10.47
CA GLU A 289 -8.63 20.42 11.09
C GLU A 289 -7.80 21.57 10.52
N ALA A 290 -6.48 21.43 10.54
CA ALA A 290 -5.54 22.40 9.98
C ALA A 290 -5.84 22.71 8.51
N THR A 291 -6.08 21.68 7.68
CA THR A 291 -6.42 21.86 6.26
C THR A 291 -7.72 22.64 6.09
N SER A 292 -8.73 22.35 6.92
CA SER A 292 -10.01 23.07 6.90
C SER A 292 -9.83 24.53 7.28
N ARG A 293 -9.05 24.83 8.33
CA ARG A 293 -8.70 26.20 8.74
C ARG A 293 -7.99 27.00 7.64
N LEU A 294 -7.15 26.35 6.83
CA LEU A 294 -6.50 27.03 5.71
C LEU A 294 -7.54 27.49 4.66
N PHE A 295 -8.56 26.68 4.37
CA PHE A 295 -9.64 27.09 3.48
C PHE A 295 -10.52 28.19 4.10
N GLU A 296 -10.80 28.11 5.40
CA GLU A 296 -11.54 29.16 6.13
C GLU A 296 -10.79 30.49 6.14
N LYS A 297 -9.46 30.46 6.12
CA LYS A 297 -8.59 31.63 5.93
C LYS A 297 -8.57 32.16 4.48
N GLY A 298 -9.37 31.58 3.58
CA GLY A 298 -9.51 32.02 2.18
C GLY A 298 -8.40 31.54 1.24
N LEU A 299 -7.55 30.60 1.64
CA LEU A 299 -6.51 30.08 0.75
C LEU A 299 -7.14 29.25 -0.36
N ASN A 300 -6.64 29.44 -1.58
CA ASN A 300 -7.11 28.67 -2.72
C ASN A 300 -6.58 27.22 -2.68
N PRO A 301 -7.20 26.27 -3.42
CA PRO A 301 -6.81 24.86 -3.40
C PRO A 301 -5.34 24.60 -3.74
N MET A 302 -4.73 25.41 -4.61
CA MET A 302 -3.31 25.26 -4.98
C MET A 302 -2.38 25.66 -3.83
N GLN A 303 -2.68 26.78 -3.15
CA GLN A 303 -1.96 27.21 -1.95
C GLN A 303 -2.07 26.16 -0.85
N VAL A 304 -3.28 25.66 -0.58
CA VAL A 304 -3.49 24.61 0.41
C VAL A 304 -2.75 23.32 0.03
N ALA A 305 -2.77 22.91 -1.24
CA ALA A 305 -2.02 21.75 -1.72
C ALA A 305 -0.52 21.90 -1.52
N ALA A 306 0.03 23.10 -1.77
CA ALA A 306 1.44 23.41 -1.56
C ALA A 306 1.83 23.35 -0.06
N ILE A 307 0.96 23.83 0.84
CA ILE A 307 1.21 23.81 2.30
C ILE A 307 1.06 22.40 2.88
N THR A 308 0.04 21.67 2.45
CA THR A 308 -0.32 20.36 3.01
C THR A 308 0.43 19.22 2.33
N GLY A 309 0.92 19.39 1.10
CA GLY A 309 1.61 18.34 0.34
C GLY A 309 0.67 17.25 -0.17
N HIS A 310 -0.52 17.65 -0.64
CA HIS A 310 -1.42 16.76 -1.39
C HIS A 310 -0.94 16.68 -2.85
N LYS A 311 -0.83 15.45 -3.38
CA LYS A 311 -0.32 15.22 -4.75
C LYS A 311 -1.34 15.58 -5.84
N THR A 312 -2.63 15.45 -5.53
CA THR A 312 -3.71 15.79 -6.47
C THR A 312 -4.74 16.67 -5.77
N LEU A 313 -5.27 17.65 -6.51
CA LEU A 313 -6.32 18.54 -5.99
C LEU A 313 -7.61 17.78 -5.67
N GLN A 314 -7.83 16.61 -6.27
CA GLN A 314 -8.97 15.75 -5.94
C GLN A 314 -8.98 15.35 -4.46
N MET A 315 -7.82 15.23 -3.81
CA MET A 315 -7.73 14.96 -2.36
C MET A 315 -8.27 16.13 -1.51
N LEU A 316 -8.31 17.34 -2.08
CA LEU A 316 -8.80 18.54 -1.42
C LEU A 316 -10.28 18.82 -1.68
N LYS A 317 -10.93 18.07 -2.59
CA LYS A 317 -12.32 18.32 -3.02
C LYS A 317 -13.33 18.39 -1.86
N ARG A 318 -13.08 17.66 -0.78
CA ARG A 318 -13.95 17.65 0.40
C ARG A 318 -13.78 18.86 1.33
N TYR A 319 -12.76 19.69 1.12
CA TYR A 319 -12.61 20.94 1.88
C TYR A 319 -13.12 22.13 1.07
N THR A 320 -13.25 21.98 -0.24
CA THR A 320 -13.76 23.01 -1.15
C THR A 320 -15.29 22.98 -1.20
N HIS A 321 -15.97 22.91 -0.04
CA HIS A 321 -17.42 23.04 0.01
C HIS A 321 -17.81 24.47 -0.36
N LEU A 322 -17.76 24.77 -1.66
CA LEU A 322 -18.24 26.01 -2.24
C LEU A 322 -19.75 26.02 -2.07
N LYS A 323 -20.25 26.84 -1.15
CA LYS A 323 -21.67 27.14 -1.05
C LYS A 323 -22.08 27.94 -2.29
N ALA A 324 -23.21 27.59 -2.89
CA ALA A 324 -23.69 28.27 -4.09
C ALA A 324 -23.92 29.77 -3.82
N GLU A 325 -24.31 30.11 -2.59
CA GLU A 325 -24.52 31.46 -2.10
C GLU A 325 -23.21 32.27 -2.06
N ASP A 326 -22.10 31.63 -1.67
CA ASP A 326 -20.79 32.29 -1.66
C ASP A 326 -20.22 32.45 -3.07
N LEU A 327 -20.55 31.53 -3.99
CA LEU A 327 -20.23 31.68 -5.41
C LEU A 327 -21.08 32.78 -6.07
N ALA A 328 -22.36 32.91 -5.70
CA ALA A 328 -23.23 33.96 -6.24
C ALA A 328 -22.70 35.36 -5.91
N LYS A 329 -22.22 35.59 -4.68
CA LYS A 329 -21.56 36.85 -4.28
C LYS A 329 -20.34 37.22 -5.13
N LEU A 330 -19.67 36.23 -5.72
CA LEU A 330 -18.50 36.45 -6.59
C LEU A 330 -18.88 36.75 -8.04
N LEU A 331 -20.14 36.53 -8.44
CA LEU A 331 -20.61 36.69 -9.82
C LEU A 331 -21.29 38.05 -10.09
N GLY A 332 -21.53 38.86 -9.06
CA GLY A 332 -22.21 40.15 -9.14
C GLY A 332 -23.55 40.14 -8.45
#